data_AF-A0A4R0X637-F1
#
_entry.id   AF-A0A4R0X637-F1
#
_cell.length_a   1.000
_cell.length_b   1.000
_cell.length_c   1.000
_cell.angle_alpha   90.00
_cell.angle_beta   90.00
_cell.angle_gamma   90.00
#
_symmetry.space_group_name_H-M   'P 1'
#
loop_
_entity.id
_entity.type
_entity.pdbx_description
1 polymer ?
#
loop_
_entity_poly.entity_id
_entity_poly.type
_entity_poly.pdbx_seq_one_letter_code
_entity_poly.pdbx_strand_id
1 'polypeptide(L)'
;MPTYTVMAAAGRLTDPQKQEIARGITRAHSEATGAQGFFAQVIFQAIPAGDHFLGGAPLGSDQLFVQGQIRAGRSADQKRGLLEALVTLVANATGTEKRSVWVYLSELSPSQMVEYGRVLPAPGAESEWLKSMPESDREFLLGIGK
;
A
#
# COMPACT_ATOMS: atom_id res chain seq x y z
N MET A 1 5.62 2.91 6.98
CA MET A 1 4.80 4.03 6.50
C MET A 1 4.87 4.05 5.01
N PRO A 2 3.84 3.41 4.40
CA PRO A 2 3.66 3.42 2.97
C PRO A 2 2.39 4.16 2.53
N THR A 3 2.40 4.63 1.30
CA THR A 3 1.17 4.90 0.54
C THR A 3 1.07 3.88 -0.59
N TYR A 4 -0.06 3.19 -0.67
CA TYR A 4 -0.38 2.28 -1.77
C TYR A 4 -1.51 2.87 -2.61
N THR A 5 -1.27 3.06 -3.90
CA THR A 5 -2.32 3.41 -4.87
C THR A 5 -2.72 2.16 -5.62
N VAL A 6 -3.98 1.78 -5.52
CA VAL A 6 -4.59 0.65 -6.24
C VAL A 6 -5.41 1.21 -7.40
N MET A 7 -4.97 0.91 -8.62
CA MET A 7 -5.57 1.35 -9.86
C MET A 7 -6.29 0.20 -10.55
N ALA A 8 -7.53 0.43 -10.95
CA ALA A 8 -8.36 -0.51 -11.71
C ALA A 8 -9.36 0.26 -12.59
N ALA A 9 -9.99 -0.42 -13.55
CA ALA A 9 -11.04 0.20 -14.37
C ALA A 9 -12.17 0.77 -13.50
N ALA A 10 -12.74 1.90 -13.93
CA ALA A 10 -13.86 2.54 -13.22
C ALA A 10 -15.02 1.56 -13.00
N GLY A 11 -15.51 1.47 -11.77
CA GLY A 11 -16.58 0.53 -11.38
C GLY A 11 -16.14 -0.93 -11.21
N ARG A 12 -14.87 -1.29 -11.48
CA ARG A 12 -14.40 -2.68 -11.36
C ARG A 12 -14.39 -3.21 -9.92
N LEU A 13 -14.00 -2.38 -8.96
CA LEU A 13 -13.87 -2.78 -7.55
C LEU A 13 -15.11 -2.38 -6.77
N THR A 14 -15.73 -3.36 -6.11
CA THR A 14 -16.81 -3.13 -5.15
C THR A 14 -16.25 -2.60 -3.83
N ASP A 15 -17.09 -1.97 -3.01
CA ASP A 15 -16.65 -1.45 -1.71
C ASP A 15 -16.16 -2.55 -0.75
N PRO A 16 -16.79 -3.74 -0.68
CA PRO A 16 -16.22 -4.88 0.06
C PRO A 16 -14.82 -5.27 -0.43
N GLN A 17 -14.59 -5.33 -1.74
CA GLN A 17 -13.27 -5.65 -2.30
C GLN A 17 -12.24 -4.58 -1.96
N LYS A 18 -12.60 -3.29 -2.04
CA LYS A 18 -11.72 -2.19 -1.63
C LYS A 18 -11.35 -2.33 -0.14
N GLN A 19 -12.32 -2.63 0.71
CA GLN A 19 -12.08 -2.80 2.15
C GLN A 19 -11.16 -3.98 2.44
N GLU A 20 -11.38 -5.13 1.78
CA GLU A 20 -10.54 -6.32 1.90
C GLU A 20 -9.10 -6.05 1.44
N ILE A 21 -8.94 -5.45 0.25
CA ILE A 21 -7.63 -5.09 -0.29
C ILE A 21 -6.92 -4.11 0.64
N ALA A 22 -7.58 -3.05 1.09
CA ALA A 22 -6.96 -2.06 1.97
C ALA A 22 -6.46 -2.69 3.27
N ARG A 23 -7.30 -3.51 3.93
CA ARG A 23 -6.91 -4.24 5.15
C ARG A 23 -5.76 -5.20 4.90
N GLY A 24 -5.83 -5.95 3.81
CA GLY A 24 -4.81 -6.93 3.45
C GLY A 24 -3.46 -6.28 3.12
N ILE A 25 -3.45 -5.16 2.39
CA ILE A 25 -2.23 -4.41 2.06
C ILE A 25 -1.58 -3.88 3.34
N THR A 26 -2.38 -3.25 4.21
CA THR A 26 -1.90 -2.75 5.52
C THR A 26 -1.27 -3.88 6.34
N ARG A 27 -1.95 -5.03 6.42
CA ARG A 27 -1.44 -6.21 7.13
C ARG A 27 -0.14 -6.74 6.52
N ALA A 28 -0.11 -6.97 5.20
CA ALA A 28 1.05 -7.52 4.50
C ALA A 28 2.28 -6.59 4.65
N HIS A 29 2.09 -5.28 4.58
CA HIS A 29 3.17 -4.32 4.81
C HIS A 29 3.67 -4.36 6.27
N SER A 30 2.76 -4.40 7.24
CA SER A 30 3.12 -4.51 8.66
C SER A 30 3.89 -5.78 8.95
N GLU A 31 3.43 -6.93 8.46
CA GLU A 31 4.13 -8.22 8.61
C GLU A 31 5.52 -8.22 7.96
N ALA A 32 5.64 -7.64 6.75
CA ALA A 32 6.92 -7.61 6.04
C ALA A 32 7.95 -6.65 6.65
N THR A 33 7.51 -5.59 7.34
CA THR A 33 8.38 -4.48 7.74
C THR A 33 8.45 -4.21 9.24
N GLY A 34 7.56 -4.81 10.03
CA GLY A 34 7.39 -4.50 11.46
C GLY A 34 6.75 -3.13 11.71
N ALA A 35 6.40 -2.36 10.68
CA ALA A 35 5.76 -1.07 10.84
C ALA A 35 4.31 -1.21 11.36
N GLN A 36 3.90 -0.30 12.24
CA GLN A 36 2.53 -0.28 12.77
C GLN A 36 1.50 0.04 11.67
N GLY A 37 0.31 -0.56 11.77
CA GLY A 37 -0.71 -0.53 10.73
C GLY A 37 -1.26 0.87 10.42
N PHE A 38 -1.32 1.77 11.41
CA PHE A 38 -1.81 3.14 11.22
C PHE A 38 -0.92 3.98 10.29
N PHE A 39 0.26 3.49 9.93
CA PHE A 39 1.11 4.15 8.94
C PHE A 39 0.78 3.81 7.49
N ALA A 40 -0.06 2.81 7.23
CA ALA A 40 -0.38 2.41 5.86
C ALA A 40 -1.59 3.16 5.34
N GLN A 41 -1.38 3.96 4.29
CA GLN A 41 -2.44 4.56 3.50
C GLN A 41 -2.70 3.71 2.25
N VAL A 42 -3.97 3.47 1.93
CA VAL A 42 -4.39 2.83 0.68
C VAL A 42 -5.40 3.72 -0.02
N ILE A 43 -5.09 4.09 -1.26
CA ILE A 43 -5.91 4.97 -2.11
C ILE A 43 -6.36 4.16 -3.32
N PHE A 44 -7.66 4.19 -3.63
CA PHE A 44 -8.20 3.58 -4.84
C PHE A 44 -8.37 4.65 -5.91
N GLN A 45 -7.80 4.41 -7.09
CA GLN A 45 -7.91 5.30 -8.25
C GLN A 45 -8.57 4.55 -9.40
N ALA A 46 -9.70 5.08 -9.87
CA ALA A 46 -10.40 4.55 -11.03
C ALA A 46 -9.73 5.02 -12.32
N ILE A 47 -9.51 4.10 -13.25
CA ILE A 47 -9.05 4.39 -14.61
C ILE A 47 -10.30 4.50 -15.51
N PRO A 48 -10.54 5.66 -16.15
CA PRO A 48 -11.66 5.82 -17.06
C PRO A 48 -11.62 4.84 -18.24
N ALA A 49 -12.80 4.54 -18.80
CA ALA A 49 -12.88 3.73 -20.01
C ALA A 49 -12.12 4.41 -21.16
N GLY A 50 -11.25 3.67 -21.84
CA GLY A 50 -10.41 4.19 -22.91
C GLY A 50 -9.02 4.68 -22.49
N ASP A 51 -8.71 4.77 -21.19
CA ASP A 51 -7.43 5.31 -20.69
C ASP A 51 -6.44 4.23 -20.22
N HIS A 52 -6.77 2.95 -20.37
CA HIS A 52 -5.91 1.84 -19.99
C HIS A 52 -5.44 1.08 -21.25
N PHE A 53 -4.13 1.04 -21.46
CA PHE A 53 -3.50 0.37 -22.60
C PHE A 53 -2.42 -0.61 -22.13
N LEU A 54 -2.25 -1.71 -22.86
CA LEU A 54 -1.19 -2.69 -22.67
C LEU A 54 -0.57 -3.03 -24.03
N GLY A 55 0.75 -2.91 -24.15
CA GLY A 55 1.44 -3.19 -25.41
C GLY A 55 1.03 -2.28 -26.58
N GLY A 56 0.55 -1.06 -26.28
CA GLY A 56 0.08 -0.10 -27.28
C GLY A 56 -1.37 -0.31 -27.75
N ALA A 57 -2.08 -1.31 -27.23
CA ALA A 57 -3.49 -1.58 -27.54
C ALA A 57 -4.40 -1.29 -26.33
N PRO A 58 -5.67 -0.90 -26.55
CA PRO A 58 -6.64 -0.79 -25.47
C PRO A 58 -6.69 -2.08 -24.65
N LEU A 59 -6.77 -1.93 -23.32
CA LEU A 59 -6.75 -3.08 -22.43
C LEU A 59 -8.01 -3.93 -22.61
N GLY A 60 -7.81 -5.21 -22.95
CA GLY A 60 -8.88 -6.22 -23.05
C GLY A 60 -8.97 -7.19 -21.86
N SER A 61 -8.07 -7.08 -20.87
CA SER A 61 -8.01 -7.94 -19.69
C SER A 61 -8.49 -7.23 -18.43
N ASP A 62 -8.75 -8.00 -17.37
CA ASP A 62 -9.09 -7.49 -16.04
C ASP A 62 -7.84 -7.06 -15.25
N GLN A 63 -7.13 -6.04 -15.74
CA GLN A 63 -5.87 -5.60 -15.14
C GLN A 63 -6.07 -4.74 -13.89
N LEU A 64 -5.30 -5.04 -12.85
CA LEU A 64 -5.11 -4.20 -11.66
C LEU A 64 -3.64 -3.84 -11.50
N PHE A 65 -3.39 -2.63 -11.01
CA PHE A 65 -2.04 -2.16 -10.73
C PHE A 65 -1.97 -1.59 -9.31
N VAL A 66 -0.98 -2.06 -8.53
CA VAL A 66 -0.70 -1.57 -7.19
C VAL A 66 0.67 -0.89 -7.19
N GLN A 67 0.70 0.39 -6.86
CA GLN A 67 1.93 1.14 -6.68
C GLN A 67 2.12 1.43 -5.20
N GLY A 68 3.16 0.87 -4.59
CA GLY A 68 3.56 1.17 -3.22
C GLY A 68 4.73 2.14 -3.16
N GLN A 69 4.53 3.30 -2.53
CA GLN A 69 5.63 4.17 -2.10
C GLN A 69 5.98 3.83 -0.66
N ILE A 70 7.21 3.38 -0.42
CA ILE A 70 7.66 2.88 0.89
C ILE A 70 8.96 3.55 1.33
N ARG A 71 9.22 3.58 2.63
CA ARG A 71 10.56 3.94 3.15
C ARG A 71 11.61 2.93 2.71
N ALA A 72 12.75 3.44 2.24
CA ALA A 72 13.94 2.65 1.96
C ALA A 72 14.46 1.91 3.21
N GLY A 73 15.27 0.87 2.98
CA GLY A 73 16.00 0.15 4.04
C GLY A 73 15.50 -1.27 4.33
N ARG A 74 14.64 -1.84 3.49
CA ARG A 74 14.27 -3.27 3.55
C ARG A 74 15.20 -4.09 2.68
N SER A 75 15.45 -5.34 3.08
CA SER A 75 16.22 -6.28 2.27
C SER A 75 15.49 -6.64 0.97
N ALA A 76 16.23 -7.17 -0.01
CA ALA A 76 15.64 -7.67 -1.25
C ALA A 76 14.62 -8.80 -0.99
N ASP A 77 14.90 -9.69 -0.03
CA ASP A 77 14.02 -10.80 0.32
C ASP A 77 12.71 -10.32 0.96
N GLN A 78 12.78 -9.34 1.87
CA GLN A 78 11.58 -8.72 2.45
C GLN A 78 10.71 -8.07 1.37
N LYS A 79 11.33 -7.34 0.42
CA LYS A 79 10.61 -6.72 -0.69
C LYS A 79 9.99 -7.75 -1.62
N ARG A 80 10.70 -8.84 -1.92
CA ARG A 80 10.17 -9.95 -2.74
C ARG A 80 8.95 -10.60 -2.08
N GLY A 81 9.06 -10.96 -0.80
CA GLY A 81 7.94 -11.55 -0.06
C GLY A 81 6.73 -10.62 0.01
N LEU A 82 6.95 -9.32 0.21
CA LEU A 82 5.88 -8.32 0.17
C LEU A 82 5.20 -8.24 -1.21
N LEU A 83 5.97 -8.20 -2.30
CA LEU A 83 5.44 -8.17 -3.67
C LEU A 83 4.56 -9.41 -3.95
N GLU A 84 5.05 -10.60 -3.61
CA GLU A 84 4.32 -11.87 -3.80
C GLU A 84 3.02 -11.93 -2.98
N ALA A 85 3.07 -11.44 -1.74
CA ALA A 85 1.90 -11.35 -0.86
C ALA A 85 0.84 -10.40 -1.43
N LEU A 86 1.26 -9.22 -1.93
CA LEU A 86 0.35 -8.23 -2.52
C LEU A 86 -0.33 -8.76 -3.80
N VAL A 87 0.42 -9.43 -4.68
CA VAL A 87 -0.14 -10.07 -5.89
C VAL A 87 -1.20 -11.10 -5.49
N THR A 88 -0.87 -11.98 -4.54
CA THR A 88 -1.79 -13.06 -4.13
C THR A 88 -3.03 -12.51 -3.43
N LEU A 89 -2.85 -11.53 -2.54
CA LEU A 89 -3.94 -10.85 -1.85
C LEU A 89 -4.96 -10.26 -2.83
N VAL A 90 -4.48 -9.43 -3.77
CA VAL A 90 -5.37 -8.72 -4.69
C VAL A 90 -6.08 -9.71 -5.61
N ALA A 91 -5.35 -10.67 -6.17
CA ALA A 91 -5.94 -11.71 -7.02
C ALA A 91 -7.08 -12.47 -6.30
N ASN A 92 -6.86 -12.85 -5.03
CA ASN A 92 -7.87 -13.55 -4.24
C ASN A 92 -9.09 -12.66 -3.93
N ALA A 93 -8.86 -11.42 -3.51
CA ALA A 93 -9.94 -10.50 -3.16
C ALA A 93 -10.83 -10.13 -4.37
N THR A 94 -10.25 -10.09 -5.58
CA THR A 94 -10.96 -9.64 -6.79
C THR A 94 -11.44 -10.78 -7.69
N GLY A 95 -10.95 -12.00 -7.46
CA GLY A 95 -11.14 -13.14 -8.36
C GLY A 95 -10.35 -13.03 -9.67
N THR A 96 -9.44 -12.07 -9.77
CA THR A 96 -8.65 -11.81 -10.98
C THR A 96 -7.48 -12.80 -11.09
N GLU A 97 -7.11 -13.19 -12.30
CA GLU A 97 -5.91 -13.99 -12.52
C GLU A 97 -4.65 -13.25 -12.05
N LYS A 98 -3.74 -13.96 -11.36
CA LYS A 98 -2.49 -13.37 -10.84
C LYS A 98 -1.67 -12.62 -11.90
N ARG A 99 -1.68 -13.07 -13.17
CA ARG A 99 -0.95 -12.42 -14.26
C ARG A 99 -1.44 -10.99 -14.57
N SER A 100 -2.69 -10.70 -14.23
CA SER A 100 -3.33 -9.40 -14.42
C SER A 100 -3.21 -8.49 -13.19
N VAL A 101 -2.45 -8.90 -12.17
CA VAL A 101 -2.15 -8.08 -11.00
C VAL A 101 -0.68 -7.68 -11.05
N TRP A 102 -0.43 -6.40 -11.28
CA TRP A 102 0.93 -5.86 -11.29
C TRP A 102 1.19 -5.07 -10.02
N VAL A 103 2.39 -5.20 -9.46
CA VAL A 103 2.76 -4.52 -8.21
C VAL A 103 4.16 -3.94 -8.34
N TYR A 104 4.29 -2.64 -8.15
CA TYR A 104 5.59 -1.97 -8.07
C TYR A 104 5.80 -1.35 -6.69
N LEU A 105 7.07 -1.32 -6.26
CA LEU A 105 7.51 -0.59 -5.08
C LEU A 105 8.49 0.51 -5.50
N SER A 106 8.27 1.72 -5.00
CA SER A 106 9.19 2.85 -5.08
C SER A 106 9.68 3.19 -3.67
N GLU A 107 10.98 3.29 -3.49
CA GLU A 107 11.58 3.58 -2.19
C GLU A 107 11.93 5.08 -2.08
N LEU A 108 11.63 5.67 -0.92
CA LEU A 108 11.97 7.04 -0.56
C LEU A 108 12.86 7.08 0.68
N SER A 109 13.74 8.07 0.78
CA SER A 109 14.45 8.33 2.04
C SER A 109 13.43 8.69 3.14
N PRO A 110 13.52 8.13 4.36
CA PRO A 110 12.64 8.51 5.46
C PRO A 110 12.61 10.03 5.74
N SER A 111 13.74 10.72 5.54
CA SER A 111 13.85 12.18 5.73
C SER A 111 13.09 13.02 4.71
N GLN A 112 12.60 12.40 3.63
CA GLN A 112 11.83 13.06 2.56
C GLN A 112 10.33 12.74 2.65
N MET A 113 9.92 12.09 3.74
CA MET A 113 8.54 11.71 3.96
C MET A 113 8.03 12.41 5.22
N VAL A 114 6.85 13.01 5.13
CA VAL A 114 6.13 13.58 6.26
C VAL A 114 4.77 12.92 6.33
N GLU A 115 4.46 12.30 7.46
CA GLU A 115 3.12 11.83 7.78
C GLU A 115 2.74 12.35 9.16
N TYR A 116 1.46 12.66 9.35
CA TYR A 116 0.96 13.22 10.61
C TYR A 116 1.73 14.47 11.06
N GLY A 117 2.12 15.31 10.10
CA GLY A 117 2.87 16.55 10.36
C GLY A 117 4.31 16.36 10.82
N ARG A 118 4.88 15.14 10.78
CA ARG A 118 6.25 14.87 11.20
C ARG A 118 7.06 14.11 10.17
N VAL A 119 8.35 14.44 10.10
CA VAL A 119 9.32 13.68 9.30
C VAL A 119 9.43 12.26 9.87
N LEU A 120 9.56 11.28 8.97
CA LEU A 120 9.59 9.89 9.37
C LEU A 120 10.95 9.47 9.96
N PRO A 121 10.95 8.56 10.94
CA PRO A 121 12.18 8.02 11.48
C PRO A 121 12.80 7.03 10.52
N ALA A 122 14.08 6.72 10.74
CA ALA A 122 14.70 5.54 10.15
C ALA A 122 13.91 4.26 10.54
N PRO A 123 13.92 3.21 9.70
CA PRO A 123 13.32 1.93 10.06
C PRO A 123 13.86 1.41 11.40
N GLY A 124 12.99 0.99 12.32
CA GLY A 124 13.33 0.51 13.66
C GLY A 124 13.19 1.54 14.78
N ALA A 125 13.12 2.83 14.45
CA ALA A 125 12.99 3.92 15.43
C ALA A 125 11.52 4.39 15.62
N GLU A 126 10.54 3.59 15.20
CA GLU A 126 9.10 3.94 15.26
C GLU A 126 8.61 4.16 16.70
N SER A 127 9.10 3.37 17.66
CA SER A 127 8.68 3.49 19.07
C SER A 127 9.10 4.82 19.69
N GLU A 128 10.35 5.23 19.44
CA GLU A 128 10.87 6.52 19.91
C GLU A 128 10.18 7.69 19.22
N TRP A 129 9.97 7.58 17.90
CA TRP A 129 9.21 8.56 17.13
C TRP A 129 7.80 8.76 17.69
N LEU A 130 7.08 7.68 18.01
CA LEU A 130 5.73 7.75 18.58
C LEU A 130 5.73 8.31 20.01
N LYS A 131 6.76 8.02 20.81
CA LYS A 131 6.94 8.61 22.15
C LYS A 131 7.25 10.11 22.09
N SER A 132 7.92 10.58 21.03
CA SER A 132 8.24 12.00 20.82
C SER A 132 7.02 12.87 20.48
N MET A 133 5.87 12.25 20.19
CA MET A 133 4.64 12.96 19.84
C MET A 133 3.87 13.44 21.07
N PRO A 134 3.12 14.56 20.96
CA PRO A 134 2.10 14.95 21.92
C PRO A 134 1.15 13.81 22.21
N GLU A 135 0.61 13.79 23.43
CA GLU A 135 -0.30 12.72 23.87
C GLU A 135 -1.53 12.61 22.98
N SER A 136 -2.16 13.74 22.62
CA SER A 136 -3.32 13.78 21.73
C SER A 136 -3.05 13.16 20.36
N ASP A 137 -1.87 13.43 19.79
CA ASP A 137 -1.48 12.88 18.48
C ASP A 137 -1.25 11.38 18.58
N ARG A 138 -0.59 10.93 19.65
CA ARG A 138 -0.34 9.50 19.91
C ARG A 138 -1.65 8.75 20.13
N GLU A 139 -2.59 9.30 20.89
CA GLU A 139 -3.91 8.71 21.09
C GLU A 139 -4.68 8.60 19.78
N PHE A 140 -4.68 9.66 18.98
CA PHE A 140 -5.27 9.66 17.64
C PHE A 140 -4.70 8.53 16.77
N LEU A 141 -3.37 8.43 16.66
CA LEU A 141 -2.70 7.40 15.86
C LEU A 141 -3.04 5.99 16.34
N LEU A 142 -3.04 5.77 17.66
CA LEU A 142 -3.37 4.47 18.25
C LEU A 142 -4.85 4.11 18.12
N GLY A 143 -5.71 5.06 17.74
CA GLY A 143 -7.13 4.85 17.43
C GLY A 143 -7.41 4.51 15.97
N ILE A 144 -6.48 4.78 15.05
CA ILE A 144 -6.68 4.55 13.61
C ILE A 144 -6.80 3.05 13.30
N GLY A 145 -7.87 2.69 12.59
CA GLY A 145 -8.08 1.32 12.09
C GLY A 145 -8.43 0.28 13.15
N LYS A 146 -8.73 0.70 14.38
CA LYS A 146 -9.40 -0.11 15.39
C LYS A 146 -10.90 -0.24 15.10
#